data_AF-A0A067EI94-F1
#
_entry.id   AF-A0A067EI94-F1
#
_cell.length_a   1.000
_cell.length_b   1.000
_cell.length_c   1.000
_cell.angle_alpha   90.00
_cell.angle_beta   90.00
_cell.angle_gamma   90.00
#
_symmetry.space_group_name_H-M   'P 1'
#
loop_
_entity.id
_entity.type
_entity.pdbx_description
1 polymer ?
#
loop_
_entity_poly.entity_id
_entity_poly.type
_entity_poly.pdbx_seq_one_letter_code
_entity_poly.pdbx_strand_id
1 'polypeptide(L)'
;MAETGKLKSLALLGTGAVLGSVSTVFLYKLLSRNIARSHSKNVPNCMTHNGIPALDLLKDEVVAEQLTRNIQFFGVESQQKVSGSYVVVIGLGGVGSHAAAMLLRSGVGRLLLVDFDQ
;
A
#
# COMPACT_ATOMS: atom_id res chain seq x y z
N MET A 1 7.34 -58.58 21.76
CA MET A 1 7.18 -58.06 20.37
C MET A 1 6.39 -56.74 20.36
N ALA A 2 6.79 -55.71 21.12
CA ALA A 2 6.02 -54.45 21.21
C ALA A 2 6.87 -53.15 21.19
N GLU A 3 8.16 -53.22 20.84
CA GLU A 3 9.06 -52.07 20.88
C GLU A 3 9.38 -51.44 19.51
N THR A 4 9.32 -52.22 18.42
CA THR A 4 9.69 -51.75 17.08
C THR A 4 8.64 -50.84 16.41
N GLY A 5 7.42 -50.73 16.96
CA GLY A 5 6.35 -49.89 16.43
C GLY A 5 6.48 -48.40 16.77
N LYS A 6 7.04 -48.07 17.95
CA LYS A 6 7.15 -46.68 18.43
C LYS A 6 8.21 -45.87 17.69
N LEU A 7 9.33 -46.49 17.33
CA LEU A 7 10.42 -45.82 16.60
C LEU A 7 10.03 -45.39 15.17
N LYS A 8 9.26 -46.22 14.45
CA LYS A 8 8.84 -45.91 13.07
C LYS A 8 7.82 -44.76 13.03
N SER A 9 6.93 -44.69 14.01
CA SER A 9 5.95 -43.61 14.14
C SER A 9 6.61 -42.26 14.47
N LEU A 10 7.62 -42.26 15.35
CA LEU A 10 8.36 -41.06 15.71
C LEU A 10 9.16 -40.47 14.53
N ALA A 11 9.74 -41.34 13.69
CA ALA A 11 10.46 -40.93 12.48
C ALA A 11 9.53 -40.26 11.43
N LEU A 12 8.26 -40.70 11.36
CA LEU A 12 7.26 -40.17 10.44
C LEU A 12 6.69 -38.81 10.90
N LEU A 13 6.52 -38.62 12.20
CA LEU A 13 6.13 -37.34 12.80
C LEU A 13 7.23 -36.27 12.68
N GLY A 14 8.50 -36.66 12.87
CA GLY A 14 9.64 -35.75 12.78
C GLY A 14 9.87 -35.20 11.37
N THR A 15 9.74 -36.05 10.33
CA THR A 15 9.92 -35.63 8.93
C THR A 15 8.79 -34.72 8.43
N GLY A 16 7.56 -34.93 8.89
CA GLY A 16 6.42 -34.06 8.55
C GLY A 16 6.57 -32.62 9.05
N ALA A 17 7.11 -32.42 10.26
CA ALA A 17 7.27 -31.09 10.85
C ALA A 17 8.31 -30.22 10.10
N VAL A 18 9.39 -30.82 9.63
CA VAL A 18 10.45 -30.10 8.90
C VAL A 18 10.00 -29.72 7.49
N LEU A 19 9.35 -30.62 6.75
CA LEU A 19 8.79 -30.26 5.43
C LEU A 19 7.67 -29.22 5.54
N GLY A 20 6.81 -29.34 6.57
CA GLY A 20 5.74 -28.38 6.81
C GLY A 20 6.25 -26.97 7.08
N SER A 21 7.28 -26.83 7.93
CA SER A 21 7.88 -25.52 8.26
C SER A 21 8.63 -24.88 7.08
N VAL A 22 9.38 -25.66 6.30
CA VAL A 22 10.03 -25.15 5.09
C VAL A 22 8.99 -24.71 4.06
N SER A 23 7.90 -25.48 3.89
CA SER A 23 6.80 -25.14 2.99
C SER A 23 6.08 -23.86 3.41
N THR A 24 5.75 -23.69 4.70
CA THR A 24 5.06 -22.48 5.18
C THR A 24 5.95 -21.24 5.12
N VAL A 25 7.23 -21.35 5.46
CA VAL A 25 8.19 -20.24 5.32
C VAL A 25 8.38 -19.86 3.86
N PHE A 26 8.52 -20.84 2.96
CA PHE A 26 8.63 -20.58 1.52
C PHE A 26 7.37 -19.92 0.96
N LEU A 27 6.18 -20.42 1.34
CA LEU A 27 4.89 -19.88 0.90
C LEU A 27 4.65 -18.47 1.44
N TYR A 28 4.97 -18.21 2.71
CA TYR A 28 4.90 -16.88 3.31
C TYR A 28 5.84 -15.88 2.62
N LYS A 29 7.06 -16.33 2.27
CA LYS A 29 8.06 -15.51 1.58
C LYS A 29 7.69 -15.28 0.10
N LEU A 30 7.03 -16.25 -0.55
CA LEU A 30 6.52 -16.11 -1.91
C LEU A 30 5.32 -15.16 -1.97
N LEU A 31 4.39 -15.27 -1.01
CA LEU A 31 3.22 -14.40 -0.90
C LEU A 31 3.63 -12.96 -0.57
N SER A 32 4.53 -12.75 0.39
CA SER A 32 5.05 -11.42 0.74
C SER A 32 5.78 -10.74 -0.42
N ARG A 33 6.52 -11.51 -1.24
CA ARG A 33 7.21 -10.96 -2.41
C ARG A 33 6.27 -10.45 -3.50
N ASN A 34 5.09 -11.04 -3.64
CA ASN A 34 4.14 -10.62 -4.67
C ASN A 34 3.41 -9.32 -4.28
N ILE A 35 3.13 -9.14 -2.99
CA ILE A 35 2.57 -7.90 -2.44
C ILE A 35 3.59 -6.76 -2.56
N ALA A 36 4.87 -7.01 -2.26
CA ALA A 36 5.92 -5.99 -2.38
C ALA A 36 6.26 -5.58 -3.82
N ARG A 37 5.98 -6.43 -4.82
CA ARG A 37 6.30 -6.14 -6.25
C ARG A 37 5.26 -5.29 -6.97
N SER A 38 4.04 -5.19 -6.46
CA SER A 38 2.98 -4.44 -7.16
C SER A 38 3.13 -2.92 -7.03
N HIS A 39 4.00 -2.42 -6.15
CA HIS A 39 4.05 -0.99 -5.83
C HIS A 39 5.14 -0.18 -6.56
N SER A 40 5.86 -0.75 -7.52
CA SER A 40 6.81 0.03 -8.32
C SER A 40 6.88 -0.52 -9.74
N LYS A 41 6.14 0.13 -10.65
CA LYS A 41 6.51 0.37 -12.05
C LYS A 41 5.47 1.27 -12.70
N ASN A 42 5.96 2.42 -13.18
CA ASN A 42 5.26 3.56 -13.79
C ASN A 42 4.63 4.54 -12.80
N VAL A 43 5.48 5.33 -12.14
CA VAL A 43 5.11 6.72 -11.83
C VAL A 43 5.22 7.47 -13.15
N PRO A 44 4.10 7.86 -13.80
CA PRO A 44 4.19 8.77 -14.95
C PRO A 44 4.87 10.04 -14.46
N ASN A 45 5.84 10.53 -15.23
CA ASN A 45 6.53 11.78 -14.96
C ASN A 45 5.47 12.88 -14.88
N CYS A 46 5.07 13.29 -13.67
CA CYS A 46 4.04 14.30 -13.52
C CYS A 46 4.65 15.63 -13.92
N MET A 47 4.23 16.12 -15.08
CA MET A 47 4.57 17.45 -15.54
C MET A 47 4.24 18.44 -14.43
N THR A 48 5.25 19.21 -14.02
CA THR A 48 5.13 20.38 -13.16
C THR A 48 4.29 21.44 -13.88
N HIS A 49 2.97 21.26 -13.87
CA HIS A 49 2.06 22.32 -14.27
C HIS A 49 2.03 23.34 -13.14
N ASN A 50 2.64 24.51 -13.38
CA ASN A 50 2.54 25.68 -12.54
C ASN A 50 1.08 25.89 -12.10
N GLY A 51 0.83 25.76 -10.79
CA GLY A 51 -0.41 26.12 -10.11
C GLY A 51 -1.71 25.83 -10.87
N ILE A 52 -2.13 24.55 -10.96
CA ILE A 52 -3.56 24.28 -11.13
C ILE A 52 -4.24 24.73 -9.82
N PRO A 53 -5.07 25.78 -9.80
CA PRO A 53 -5.85 26.09 -8.61
C PRO A 53 -6.74 24.88 -8.33
N ALA A 54 -6.78 24.39 -7.09
CA ALA A 54 -7.56 23.20 -6.70
C ALA A 54 -9.06 23.29 -7.05
N LEU A 55 -9.54 24.51 -7.31
CA LEU A 55 -10.86 24.79 -7.86
C LEU A 55 -11.09 24.21 -9.27
N ASP A 56 -10.03 23.98 -10.04
CA ASP A 56 -10.11 23.48 -11.42
C ASP A 56 -10.18 21.94 -11.46
N LEU A 57 -9.54 21.26 -10.50
CA LEU A 57 -9.56 19.80 -10.41
C LEU A 57 -10.95 19.22 -10.09
N LEU A 58 -11.75 19.91 -9.28
CA LEU A 58 -13.12 19.48 -8.97
C LEU A 58 -14.13 19.89 -10.05
N LYS A 59 -13.73 20.67 -11.06
CA LYS A 59 -14.56 20.93 -12.25
C LYS A 59 -14.46 19.79 -13.26
N ASP A 60 -13.42 18.98 -13.18
CA ASP A 60 -13.33 17.75 -13.97
C ASP A 60 -14.34 16.73 -13.41
N GLU A 61 -15.31 16.38 -14.24
CA GLU A 61 -16.38 15.44 -13.90
C GLU A 61 -15.83 14.08 -13.48
N VAL A 62 -14.75 13.60 -14.12
CA VAL A 62 -14.13 12.31 -13.80
C VAL A 62 -13.51 12.34 -12.41
N VAL A 63 -12.84 13.44 -12.05
CA VAL A 63 -12.21 13.60 -10.73
C VAL A 63 -13.28 13.76 -9.64
N ALA A 64 -14.34 14.52 -9.94
CA ALA A 64 -15.47 14.68 -9.03
C ALA A 64 -16.16 13.33 -8.75
N GLU A 65 -16.34 12.49 -9.77
CA GLU A 65 -16.86 11.13 -9.61
C GLU A 65 -15.96 10.24 -8.74
N GLN A 66 -14.65 10.27 -8.98
CA GLN A 66 -13.69 9.50 -8.17
C GLN A 66 -13.73 9.88 -6.69
N LEU A 67 -13.95 11.17 -6.38
CA LEU A 67 -13.99 11.71 -5.02
C LEU A 67 -15.40 11.72 -4.42
N THR A 68 -16.43 11.19 -5.11
CA THR A 68 -17.83 11.36 -4.71
C THR A 68 -18.10 10.91 -3.27
N ARG A 69 -17.48 9.82 -2.80
CA ARG A 69 -17.65 9.33 -1.42
C ARG A 69 -17.02 10.25 -0.39
N ASN A 70 -15.87 10.84 -0.69
CA ASN A 70 -15.23 11.81 0.21
C ASN A 70 -16.07 13.08 0.27
N ILE A 71 -16.60 13.53 -0.86
CA ILE A 71 -17.49 14.69 -0.94
C ILE A 71 -18.78 14.45 -0.16
N GLN A 72 -19.39 13.27 -0.28
CA GLN A 72 -20.60 12.90 0.48
C GLN A 72 -20.34 12.90 2.00
N PHE A 73 -19.15 12.52 2.43
CA PHE A 73 -18.79 12.47 3.85
C PHE A 73 -18.38 13.84 4.42
N PHE A 74 -17.52 14.59 3.72
CA PHE A 74 -16.97 15.87 4.21
C PHE A 74 -17.79 17.10 3.78
N GLY A 75 -18.59 16.98 2.73
CA GLY A 75 -19.16 18.11 1.99
C GLY A 75 -18.20 18.70 0.95
N VAL A 76 -18.77 19.38 -0.04
CA VAL A 76 -18.03 19.95 -1.19
C VAL A 76 -16.99 20.99 -0.75
N GLU A 77 -17.34 21.91 0.15
CA GLU A 77 -16.43 22.97 0.62
C GLU A 77 -15.22 22.39 1.37
N SER A 78 -15.45 21.39 2.22
CA SER A 78 -14.38 20.70 2.94
C SER A 78 -13.48 19.92 1.99
N GLN A 79 -14.07 19.23 1.00
CA GLN A 79 -13.28 18.53 -0.02
C GLN A 79 -12.43 19.50 -0.83
N GLN A 80 -12.94 20.69 -1.17
CA GLN A 80 -12.14 21.74 -1.82
C GLN A 80 -10.92 22.14 -0.98
N LYS A 81 -11.06 22.24 0.35
CA LYS A 81 -9.93 22.51 1.25
C LYS A 81 -8.91 21.37 1.23
N VAL A 82 -9.35 20.12 1.23
CA VAL A 82 -8.47 18.94 1.10
C VAL A 82 -7.73 18.98 -0.23
N SER A 83 -8.42 19.23 -1.34
CA SER A 83 -7.80 19.34 -2.67
C SER A 83 -6.89 20.55 -2.82
N GLY A 84 -7.14 21.63 -2.09
CA GLY A 84 -6.25 22.80 -2.00
C GLY A 84 -5.00 22.60 -1.13
N SER A 85 -4.98 21.55 -0.32
CA SER A 85 -3.92 21.33 0.67
C SER A 85 -2.60 20.92 0.04
N TYR A 86 -1.51 21.32 0.68
CA TYR A 86 -0.15 20.89 0.38
C TYR A 86 0.43 20.17 1.59
N VAL A 87 0.78 18.90 1.43
CA VAL A 87 1.27 18.06 2.54
C VAL A 87 2.65 17.54 2.21
N VAL A 88 3.56 17.64 3.17
CA VAL A 88 4.92 17.09 3.09
C VAL A 88 4.96 15.78 3.88
N VAL A 89 5.38 14.70 3.23
CA VAL A 89 5.58 13.39 3.85
C VAL A 89 7.08 13.14 3.91
N ILE A 90 7.61 12.98 5.13
CA ILE A 90 9.03 12.72 5.37
C ILE A 90 9.19 11.27 5.83
N GLY A 91 9.96 10.49 5.06
CA GLY A 91 10.17 9.06 5.20
C GLY A 91 9.11 8.24 4.44
N LEU A 92 9.53 7.42 3.47
CA LEU A 92 8.63 6.59 2.66
C LEU A 92 8.77 5.09 2.94
N GLY A 93 9.13 4.75 4.19
CA GLY A 93 9.11 3.37 4.68
C GLY A 93 7.70 2.78 4.86
N GLY A 94 7.56 1.79 5.75
CA GLY A 94 6.31 1.02 5.91
C GLY A 94 5.06 1.87 6.19
N VAL A 95 5.17 2.95 6.96
CA VAL A 95 4.04 3.82 7.30
C VAL A 95 3.88 4.95 6.28
N GLY A 96 4.98 5.61 5.92
CA GLY A 96 4.94 6.81 5.07
C GLY A 96 4.44 6.53 3.67
N SER A 97 4.79 5.39 3.08
CA SER A 97 4.28 4.95 1.79
C SER A 97 2.75 4.80 1.79
N HIS A 98 2.18 4.16 2.81
CA HIS A 98 0.73 4.03 2.97
C HIS A 98 0.07 5.38 3.23
N ALA A 99 0.68 6.23 4.07
CA ALA A 99 0.16 7.57 4.34
C ALA A 99 0.10 8.41 3.06
N ALA A 100 1.17 8.43 2.26
CA ALA A 100 1.22 9.15 0.98
C ALA A 100 0.14 8.65 0.01
N ALA A 101 -0.02 7.32 -0.12
CA ALA A 101 -1.03 6.73 -0.99
C ALA A 101 -2.47 7.08 -0.54
N MET A 102 -2.72 7.06 0.77
CA MET A 102 -4.03 7.44 1.31
C MET A 102 -4.29 8.93 1.15
N LEU A 103 -3.32 9.81 1.39
CA LEU A 103 -3.45 11.25 1.17
C LEU A 103 -3.80 11.57 -0.29
N LEU A 104 -3.10 10.92 -1.24
CA LEU A 104 -3.42 11.06 -2.66
C LEU A 104 -4.86 10.62 -2.96
N ARG A 105 -5.27 9.44 -2.44
CA ARG A 105 -6.61 8.88 -2.66
C ARG A 105 -7.72 9.68 -1.97
N SER A 106 -7.39 10.37 -0.88
CA SER A 106 -8.30 11.32 -0.23
C SER A 106 -8.52 12.59 -1.04
N GLY A 107 -7.72 12.81 -2.09
CA GLY A 107 -7.81 13.95 -2.98
C GLY A 107 -6.96 15.15 -2.55
N VAL A 108 -5.88 14.94 -1.79
CA VAL A 108 -4.89 15.99 -1.52
C VAL A 108 -4.21 16.40 -2.82
N GLY A 109 -4.29 17.68 -3.18
CA GLY A 109 -3.87 18.14 -4.50
C GLY A 109 -2.36 18.24 -4.69
N ARG A 110 -1.59 18.44 -3.62
CA ARG A 110 -0.12 18.52 -3.70
C ARG A 110 0.54 17.75 -2.56
N LEU A 111 1.45 16.84 -2.93
CA LEU A 111 2.28 16.08 -2.01
C LEU A 111 3.75 16.33 -2.32
N LEU A 112 4.54 16.66 -1.30
CA LEU A 112 6.00 16.60 -1.37
C LEU A 112 6.47 15.39 -0.57
N LEU A 113 7.12 14.47 -1.26
CA LEU A 113 7.65 13.25 -0.66
C LEU A 113 9.16 13.41 -0.48
N VAL A 114 9.64 13.23 0.74
CA VAL A 114 11.06 13.28 1.09
C VAL A 114 11.43 11.92 1.66
N ASP A 115 12.34 11.21 1.02
CA ASP A 115 12.89 9.96 1.53
C ASP A 115 14.41 10.03 1.58
N PHE A 116 14.99 9.43 2.61
CA PHE A 116 16.43 9.52 2.88
C PHE A 116 17.16 8.19 2.66
N ASP A 117 16.47 7.18 2.13
CA ASP A 117 17.11 5.97 1.64
C ASP A 117 17.71 6.24 0.24
N GLN A 118 18.97 5.83 0.04
CA GLN A 118 19.66 5.90 -1.24
C GLN A 118 19.09 4.91 -2.27
#